data_AF-A0ABD6F4B5-F1
#
_entry.id   AF-A0ABD6F4B5-F1
#
_cell.length_a   1.000
_cell.length_b   1.000
_cell.length_c   1.000
_cell.angle_alpha   90.00
_cell.angle_beta   90.00
_cell.angle_gamma   90.00
#
_symmetry.space_group_name_H-M   'P 1'
#
loop_
_entity.id
_entity.type
_entity.pdbx_description
1 polymer ?
#
loop_
_entity_poly.entity_id
_entity_poly.type
_entity_poly.pdbx_seq_one_letter_code
_entity_poly.pdbx_strand_id
1 'polypeptide(L)'
;MMLINMKVISSALLTMPSEGIEISYNSAGVLAHMVSDGEAAWKNVTVSRSTVMEKVVEAVESWDLKTKRFINYRSFKPILRLIPMFDSPASQHWAVWALANLTSTDPEKYCAYVFNEGGVPLLNQVVSDNRSTLKMKELARVVLRNLIVWYAFCVSLLTIIL
;
A
#
# COMPACT_ATOMS: atom_id res chain seq x y z
N MET A 1 -25.82 6.67 -10.32
CA MET A 1 -25.32 6.74 -11.71
C MET A 1 -24.12 7.70 -11.80
N MET A 2 -23.05 7.46 -11.03
CA MET A 2 -21.84 8.30 -11.01
C MET A 2 -20.55 7.48 -10.78
N LEU A 3 -20.58 6.17 -11.04
CA LEU A 3 -19.46 5.25 -10.79
C LEU A 3 -18.97 4.51 -12.04
N ILE A 4 -19.58 4.72 -13.21
CA ILE A 4 -19.32 3.89 -14.40
C ILE A 4 -18.28 4.55 -15.34
N ASN A 5 -18.16 5.89 -15.38
CA ASN A 5 -17.19 6.58 -16.25
C ASN A 5 -15.77 6.74 -15.68
N MET A 6 -15.55 6.42 -14.40
CA MET A 6 -14.20 6.49 -13.80
C MET A 6 -13.39 5.20 -14.01
N LYS A 7 -14.00 4.14 -14.57
CA LYS A 7 -13.46 2.77 -14.57
C LYS A 7 -12.47 2.47 -15.71
N VAL A 8 -12.48 3.25 -16.80
CA VAL A 8 -11.55 3.06 -17.93
C VAL A 8 -10.34 3.99 -17.82
N ILE A 9 -10.51 5.16 -17.21
CA ILE A 9 -9.49 6.22 -17.18
C ILE A 9 -8.34 5.85 -16.23
N SER A 10 -8.60 5.16 -15.10
CA SER A 10 -7.58 4.92 -14.06
C SER A 10 -6.44 3.98 -14.46
N SER A 11 -6.69 2.96 -15.30
CA SER A 11 -5.62 2.03 -15.69
C SER A 11 -4.62 2.62 -16.68
N ALA A 12 -5.06 3.56 -17.52
CA ALA A 12 -4.18 4.27 -18.45
C ALA A 12 -3.22 5.22 -17.70
N LEU A 13 -3.64 5.74 -16.54
CA LEU A 13 -2.82 6.60 -15.67
C LEU A 13 -1.66 5.85 -15.02
N LEU A 14 -1.66 4.52 -15.00
CA LEU A 14 -0.56 3.72 -14.46
C LEU A 14 0.72 3.82 -15.29
N THR A 15 0.58 4.05 -16.60
CA THR A 15 1.68 4.09 -17.56
C THR A 15 1.94 5.48 -18.13
N MET A 16 1.26 6.52 -17.61
CA MET A 16 1.47 7.87 -18.11
C MET A 16 2.86 8.38 -17.71
N PRO A 17 3.64 8.95 -18.64
CA PRO A 17 4.87 9.64 -18.31
C PRO A 17 4.58 10.80 -17.34
N SER A 18 5.24 10.81 -16.19
CA SER A 18 5.21 11.93 -15.26
C SER A 18 6.59 12.10 -14.62
N GLU A 19 6.90 13.31 -14.16
CA GLU A 19 8.04 13.54 -13.27
C GLU A 19 7.73 12.89 -11.91
N GLY A 20 8.08 11.62 -11.76
CA GLY A 20 7.78 10.83 -10.57
C GLY A 20 6.65 9.81 -10.77
N ILE A 21 6.18 9.24 -9.66
CA ILE A 21 5.20 8.14 -9.65
C ILE A 21 3.84 8.57 -9.09
N GLU A 22 3.61 9.85 -8.84
CA GLU A 22 2.45 10.36 -8.10
C GLU A 22 1.13 9.99 -8.79
N ILE A 23 1.06 10.15 -10.11
CA ILE A 23 -0.15 9.85 -10.89
C ILE A 23 -0.42 8.35 -10.88
N SER A 24 0.59 7.53 -11.21
CA SER A 24 0.46 6.09 -11.27
C SER A 24 0.20 5.49 -9.89
N TYR A 25 0.87 5.98 -8.85
CA TYR A 25 0.67 5.58 -7.46
C TYR A 25 -0.76 5.84 -6.97
N ASN A 26 -1.28 7.06 -7.18
CA ASN A 26 -2.62 7.42 -6.72
C ASN A 26 -3.69 6.64 -7.50
N SER A 27 -3.47 6.46 -8.80
CA SER A 27 -4.36 5.67 -9.66
C SER A 27 -4.38 4.19 -9.25
N ALA A 28 -3.21 3.62 -8.99
CA ALA A 28 -3.08 2.27 -8.46
C ALA A 28 -3.76 2.14 -7.09
N GLY A 29 -3.72 3.17 -6.24
CA GLY A 29 -4.42 3.17 -4.96
C GLY A 29 -5.94 3.10 -5.09
N VAL A 30 -6.51 3.89 -6.00
CA VAL A 30 -7.94 3.81 -6.32
C VAL A 30 -8.30 2.41 -6.83
N LEU A 31 -7.49 1.86 -7.74
CA LEU A 31 -7.70 0.51 -8.29
C LEU A 31 -7.54 -0.58 -7.23
N ALA A 32 -6.56 -0.46 -6.33
CA ALA A 32 -6.33 -1.37 -5.21
C ALA A 32 -7.55 -1.44 -4.27
N HIS A 33 -8.18 -0.30 -3.99
CA HIS A 33 -9.45 -0.26 -3.27
C HIS A 33 -10.57 -0.94 -4.06
N MET A 34 -10.71 -0.65 -5.35
CA MET A 34 -11.78 -1.24 -6.18
C MET A 34 -11.66 -2.76 -6.32
N VAL A 35 -10.46 -3.30 -6.51
CA VAL A 35 -10.27 -4.76 -6.63
C VAL A 35 -10.51 -5.47 -5.29
N SER A 36 -10.41 -4.76 -4.16
CA SER A 36 -10.71 -5.29 -2.83
C SER A 36 -12.20 -5.48 -2.56
N ASP A 37 -13.10 -4.89 -3.36
CA ASP A 37 -14.56 -5.07 -3.21
C ASP A 37 -15.03 -6.50 -3.59
N GLY A 38 -14.13 -7.35 -4.07
CA GLY A 38 -14.38 -8.75 -4.40
C GLY A 38 -15.13 -8.96 -5.71
N GLU A 39 -15.23 -10.22 -6.13
CA GLU A 39 -15.72 -10.59 -7.48
C GLU A 39 -17.15 -10.10 -7.76
N ALA A 40 -18.02 -10.07 -6.75
CA ALA A 40 -19.41 -9.66 -6.91
C ALA A 40 -19.56 -8.21 -7.38
N ALA A 41 -18.67 -7.31 -6.97
CA ALA A 41 -18.68 -5.90 -7.38
C ALA A 41 -18.29 -5.70 -8.86
N TRP A 42 -17.70 -6.72 -9.48
CA TRP A 42 -17.15 -6.67 -10.84
C TRP A 42 -18.06 -7.27 -11.91
N LYS A 43 -19.19 -7.91 -11.53
CA LYS A 43 -20.11 -8.59 -12.46
C LYS A 43 -20.60 -7.73 -13.64
N ASN A 44 -20.75 -6.42 -13.45
CA ASN A 44 -21.25 -5.47 -14.46
C ASN A 44 -20.17 -4.48 -14.92
N VAL A 45 -18.90 -4.83 -14.75
CA VAL A 45 -17.75 -4.02 -15.19
C VAL A 45 -17.22 -4.60 -16.48
N THR A 46 -16.99 -3.74 -17.48
CA THR A 46 -16.52 -4.16 -18.81
C THR A 46 -15.08 -4.67 -18.81
N VAL A 47 -14.26 -4.22 -17.87
CA VAL A 47 -12.89 -4.68 -17.67
C VAL A 47 -12.84 -5.76 -16.59
N SER A 48 -12.06 -6.82 -16.84
CA SER A 48 -11.86 -7.91 -15.87
C SER A 48 -11.16 -7.42 -14.60
N ARG A 49 -11.58 -7.93 -13.44
CA ARG A 49 -10.91 -7.73 -12.15
C ARG A 49 -9.47 -8.23 -12.19
N SER A 50 -9.23 -9.38 -12.82
CA SER A 50 -7.88 -9.96 -12.94
C SER A 50 -6.94 -9.05 -13.73
N THR A 51 -7.40 -8.52 -14.87
CA THR A 51 -6.61 -7.60 -15.71
C THR A 51 -6.27 -6.31 -14.96
N VAL A 52 -7.18 -5.78 -14.14
CA VAL A 52 -6.87 -4.62 -13.31
C VAL A 52 -5.86 -4.97 -12.22
N MET A 53 -5.98 -6.13 -11.58
CA MET A 53 -5.01 -6.59 -10.59
C MET A 53 -3.61 -6.75 -11.20
N GLU A 54 -3.49 -7.35 -12.38
CA GLU A 54 -2.22 -7.48 -13.12
C GLU A 54 -1.56 -6.12 -13.33
N LYS A 55 -2.30 -5.15 -13.88
CA LYS A 55 -1.77 -3.79 -14.12
C LYS A 55 -1.36 -3.07 -12.84
N VAL A 56 -2.09 -3.26 -11.73
CA VAL A 56 -1.71 -2.69 -10.44
C VAL A 56 -0.40 -3.32 -9.94
N VAL A 57 -0.23 -4.63 -10.08
CA VAL A 57 1.02 -5.32 -9.72
C VAL A 57 2.19 -4.82 -10.56
N GLU A 58 2.02 -4.76 -11.89
CA GLU A 58 3.04 -4.23 -12.81
C GLU A 58 3.48 -2.82 -12.41
N ALA A 59 2.53 -1.94 -12.10
CA ALA A 59 2.83 -0.58 -11.67
C ALA A 59 3.60 -0.56 -10.34
N VAL A 60 3.14 -1.31 -9.33
CA VAL A 60 3.81 -1.40 -8.02
C VAL A 60 5.25 -1.91 -8.15
N GLU A 61 5.48 -2.90 -9.02
CA GLU A 61 6.81 -3.49 -9.24
C GLU A 61 7.77 -2.58 -10.02
N SER A 62 7.24 -1.59 -10.75
CA SER A 62 8.02 -0.62 -11.52
C SER A 62 8.63 0.51 -10.68
N TRP A 63 8.12 0.73 -9.46
CA TRP A 63 8.51 1.89 -8.64
C TRP A 63 9.73 1.61 -7.77
N ASP A 64 10.60 2.62 -7.62
CA ASP A 64 11.64 2.60 -6.60
C ASP A 64 11.04 2.86 -5.21
N LEU A 65 11.33 1.97 -4.26
CA LEU A 65 10.89 2.08 -2.88
C LEU A 65 11.45 3.33 -2.17
N LYS A 66 12.50 3.96 -2.69
CA LYS A 66 13.07 5.20 -2.16
C LYS A 66 12.51 6.48 -2.80
N THR A 67 11.63 6.36 -3.80
CA THR A 67 10.98 7.53 -4.41
C THR A 67 10.21 8.32 -3.35
N LYS A 68 10.61 9.57 -3.12
CA LYS A 68 9.84 10.51 -2.31
C LYS A 68 8.61 10.92 -3.11
N ARG A 69 7.49 11.04 -2.40
CA ARG A 69 6.22 11.45 -2.98
C ARG A 69 5.63 12.58 -2.16
N PHE A 70 5.04 13.56 -2.82
CA PHE A 70 4.38 14.68 -2.16
C PHE A 70 2.93 14.32 -1.77
N ILE A 71 2.80 13.36 -0.84
CA ILE A 71 1.49 12.86 -0.37
C ILE A 71 1.43 12.98 1.15
N ASN A 72 0.34 13.60 1.63
CA ASN A 72 0.10 13.80 3.05
C ASN A 72 -1.09 12.97 3.53
N TYR A 73 -0.81 11.81 4.12
CA TYR A 73 -1.84 10.99 4.76
C TYR A 73 -2.21 11.55 6.13
N ARG A 74 -3.51 11.53 6.45
CA ARG A 74 -4.07 11.87 7.77
C ARG A 74 -4.46 10.65 8.61
N SER A 75 -4.54 9.48 7.97
CA SER A 75 -4.79 8.18 8.60
C SER A 75 -4.36 7.07 7.62
N PHE A 76 -3.91 5.94 8.16
CA PHE A 76 -3.59 4.73 7.41
C PHE A 76 -4.69 3.67 7.49
N LYS A 77 -5.77 3.86 8.25
CA LYS A 77 -6.91 2.93 8.31
C LYS A 77 -7.40 2.48 6.92
N PRO A 78 -7.54 3.36 5.90
CA PRO A 78 -7.90 2.91 4.56
C PRO A 78 -6.88 1.94 3.94
N ILE A 79 -5.58 2.22 4.07
CA ILE A 79 -4.50 1.35 3.56
C ILE A 79 -4.45 0.04 4.35
N LEU A 80 -4.51 0.12 5.68
CA LEU A 80 -4.43 -1.05 6.57
C LEU A 80 -5.57 -2.05 6.30
N ARG A 81 -6.78 -1.58 5.97
CA ARG A 81 -7.91 -2.44 5.60
C ARG A 81 -7.68 -3.30 4.35
N LEU A 82 -6.73 -2.95 3.50
CA LEU A 82 -6.39 -3.72 2.31
C LEU A 82 -5.43 -4.89 2.61
N ILE A 83 -4.65 -4.80 3.70
CA ILE A 83 -3.67 -5.82 4.06
C ILE A 83 -4.28 -7.22 4.23
N PRO A 84 -5.43 -7.44 4.91
CA PRO A 84 -5.98 -8.78 5.08
C PRO A 84 -6.67 -9.35 3.83
N MET A 85 -6.72 -8.62 2.70
CA MET A 85 -7.47 -9.02 1.49
C MET A 85 -6.68 -9.98 0.60
N PHE A 86 -6.47 -11.22 1.07
CA PHE A 86 -5.70 -12.25 0.36
C PHE A 86 -6.35 -12.74 -0.95
N ASP A 87 -7.65 -12.52 -1.13
CA ASP A 87 -8.38 -12.77 -2.38
C ASP A 87 -8.17 -11.66 -3.44
N SER A 88 -7.43 -10.61 -3.06
CA SER A 88 -7.15 -9.41 -3.85
C SER A 88 -5.66 -9.08 -3.79
N PRO A 89 -4.75 -9.95 -4.27
CA PRO A 89 -3.31 -9.83 -4.03
C PRO A 89 -2.71 -8.50 -4.51
N ALA A 90 -3.23 -7.91 -5.58
CA ALA A 90 -2.81 -6.58 -6.05
C ALA A 90 -3.14 -5.46 -5.05
N SER A 91 -4.28 -5.56 -4.36
CA SER A 91 -4.69 -4.62 -3.30
C SER A 91 -3.73 -4.68 -2.13
N GLN A 92 -3.45 -5.91 -1.66
CA GLN A 92 -2.47 -6.15 -0.61
C GLN A 92 -1.07 -5.65 -1.03
N HIS A 93 -0.67 -5.86 -2.29
CA HIS A 93 0.66 -5.45 -2.79
C HIS A 93 0.85 -3.94 -2.76
N TRP A 94 -0.12 -3.20 -3.29
CA TRP A 94 -0.11 -1.75 -3.24
C TRP A 94 -0.06 -1.24 -1.80
N ALA A 95 -0.87 -1.81 -0.90
CA ALA A 95 -0.95 -1.38 0.48
C ALA A 95 0.38 -1.58 1.24
N VAL A 96 0.98 -2.78 1.14
CA VAL A 96 2.24 -3.08 1.82
C VAL A 96 3.39 -2.27 1.21
N TRP A 97 3.43 -2.10 -0.12
CA TRP A 97 4.42 -1.23 -0.77
C TRP A 97 4.29 0.22 -0.31
N ALA A 98 3.07 0.76 -0.25
CA ALA A 98 2.80 2.12 0.21
C ALA A 98 3.35 2.38 1.62
N LEU A 99 3.11 1.45 2.55
CA LEU A 99 3.62 1.55 3.92
C LEU A 99 5.15 1.41 3.97
N ALA A 100 5.73 0.53 3.17
CA ALA A 100 7.18 0.35 3.09
C ALA A 100 7.89 1.59 2.54
N ASN A 101 7.33 2.24 1.51
CA ASN A 101 7.86 3.50 1.01
C ASN A 101 7.72 4.62 2.04
N LEU A 102 6.50 4.86 2.57
CA LEU A 102 6.23 5.97 3.50
C LEU A 102 7.09 5.88 4.76
N THR A 103 7.19 4.70 5.36
CA THR A 103 8.04 4.49 6.55
C THR A 103 9.53 4.53 6.24
N SER A 104 9.93 4.42 4.97
CA SER A 104 11.34 4.56 4.55
C SER A 104 11.72 6.00 4.23
N THR A 105 10.78 6.82 3.74
CA THR A 105 11.04 8.20 3.29
C THR A 105 10.75 9.25 4.36
N ASP A 106 9.83 8.95 5.29
CA ASP A 106 9.45 9.80 6.42
C ASP A 106 9.08 8.91 7.63
N PRO A 107 10.08 8.24 8.25
CA PRO A 107 9.88 7.27 9.32
C PRO A 107 9.25 7.90 10.57
N GLU A 108 9.68 9.09 10.97
CA GLU A 108 9.22 9.74 12.20
C GLU A 108 7.69 9.88 12.24
N LYS A 109 7.12 10.37 11.13
CA LYS A 109 5.67 10.55 11.01
C LYS A 109 4.94 9.24 10.76
N TYR A 110 5.38 8.46 9.77
CA TYR A 110 4.56 7.37 9.25
C TYR A 110 4.72 6.05 10.02
N CYS A 111 5.85 5.82 10.71
CA CYS A 111 5.94 4.69 11.64
C CYS A 111 4.93 4.85 12.79
N ALA A 112 4.74 6.06 13.31
CA ALA A 112 3.75 6.34 14.35
C ALA A 112 2.33 5.97 13.91
N TYR A 113 1.94 6.31 12.67
CA TYR A 113 0.61 5.97 12.15
C TYR A 113 0.42 4.47 11.99
N VAL A 114 1.39 3.75 11.43
CA VAL A 114 1.30 2.28 11.30
C VAL A 114 1.18 1.63 12.67
N PHE A 115 1.98 2.07 13.66
CA PHE A 115 1.95 1.51 15.00
C PHE A 115 0.61 1.78 15.69
N ASN A 116 0.20 3.05 15.80
CA ASN A 116 -0.98 3.47 16.56
C ASN A 116 -2.29 3.00 15.95
N GLU A 117 -2.35 2.77 14.64
CA GLU A 117 -3.56 2.30 13.95
C GLU A 117 -3.61 0.77 13.78
N GLY A 118 -2.72 0.02 14.44
CA GLY A 118 -2.81 -1.45 14.50
C GLY A 118 -2.21 -2.18 13.29
N GLY A 119 -1.23 -1.59 12.61
CA GLY A 119 -0.62 -2.18 11.42
C GLY A 119 0.33 -3.35 11.71
N VAL A 120 0.96 -3.40 12.89
CA VAL A 120 1.91 -4.46 13.27
C VAL A 120 1.35 -5.88 13.12
N PRO A 121 0.18 -6.24 13.72
CA PRO A 121 -0.37 -7.58 13.56
C PRO A 121 -0.69 -7.93 12.10
N LEU A 122 -1.18 -6.96 11.31
CA LEU A 122 -1.49 -7.15 9.89
C LEU A 122 -0.23 -7.46 9.07
N LEU A 123 0.86 -6.74 9.33
CA LEU A 123 2.15 -6.96 8.66
C LEU A 123 2.78 -8.30 9.05
N ASN A 124 2.68 -8.71 10.32
CA ASN A 124 3.12 -10.03 10.77
C ASN A 124 2.32 -11.15 10.08
N GLN A 125 1.01 -10.96 9.90
CA GLN A 125 0.17 -11.90 9.15
C GLN A 125 0.71 -12.10 7.74
N VAL A 126 1.00 -11.02 7.00
CA VAL A 126 1.60 -11.08 5.65
C VAL A 126 2.92 -11.87 5.64
N VAL A 127 3.80 -11.64 6.62
CA VAL A 127 5.09 -12.35 6.70
C VAL A 127 4.89 -13.86 6.90
N SER A 128 3.91 -14.25 7.71
CA SER A 128 3.65 -15.64 8.09
C SER A 128 2.80 -16.43 7.08
N ASP A 129 1.91 -15.79 6.33
CA ASP A 129 0.93 -16.47 5.47
C ASP A 129 1.58 -17.04 4.20
N ASN A 130 1.25 -18.27 3.82
CA ASN A 130 1.80 -18.95 2.65
C ASN A 130 1.24 -18.41 1.32
N ARG A 131 0.11 -17.69 1.35
CA ARG A 131 -0.48 -17.04 0.17
C ARG A 131 0.27 -15.77 -0.23
N SER A 132 1.02 -15.15 0.70
CA SER A 132 1.82 -13.97 0.39
C SER A 132 3.08 -14.32 -0.39
N THR A 133 3.34 -13.59 -1.47
CA THR A 133 4.55 -13.75 -2.28
C THR A 133 5.81 -13.37 -1.50
N LEU A 134 6.97 -13.86 -1.95
CA LEU A 134 8.26 -13.51 -1.32
C LEU A 134 8.46 -11.99 -1.27
N LYS A 135 8.18 -11.30 -2.38
CA LYS A 135 8.27 -9.84 -2.49
C LYS A 135 7.38 -9.11 -1.47
N MET A 136 6.15 -9.58 -1.29
CA MET A 136 5.23 -9.02 -0.30
C MET A 136 5.78 -9.16 1.12
N LYS A 137 6.32 -10.34 1.45
CA LYS A 137 6.94 -10.61 2.76
C LYS A 137 8.17 -9.73 2.97
N GLU A 138 8.96 -9.48 1.94
CA GLU A 138 10.11 -8.56 2.00
C GLU A 138 9.67 -7.13 2.30
N LEU A 139 8.66 -6.61 1.60
CA LEU A 139 8.10 -5.28 1.85
C LEU A 139 7.54 -5.17 3.27
N ALA A 140 6.76 -6.15 3.74
CA ALA A 140 6.24 -6.18 5.10
C ALA A 140 7.37 -6.16 6.14
N ARG A 141 8.46 -6.91 5.91
CA ARG A 141 9.66 -6.88 6.76
C ARG A 141 10.38 -5.53 6.73
N VAL A 142 10.37 -4.80 5.61
CA VAL A 142 10.89 -3.42 5.57
C VAL A 142 10.10 -2.55 6.55
N VAL A 143 8.76 -2.60 6.51
CA VAL A 143 7.91 -1.81 7.43
C VAL A 143 8.21 -2.17 8.88
N LEU A 144 8.24 -3.47 9.20
CA LEU A 144 8.51 -3.95 10.56
C LEU A 144 9.90 -3.54 11.07
N ARG A 145 10.94 -3.58 10.24
CA ARG A 145 12.27 -3.09 10.61
C ARG A 145 12.28 -1.59 10.87
N ASN A 146 11.62 -0.80 10.01
CA ASN A 146 11.51 0.64 10.20
C ASN A 146 10.80 0.99 11.52
N LEU A 147 9.76 0.22 11.87
CA LEU A 147 9.06 0.36 13.16
C LEU A 147 9.95 0.05 14.36
N ILE A 148 10.77 -1.00 14.29
CA ILE A 148 11.72 -1.35 15.36
C ILE A 148 12.71 -0.21 15.60
N VAL A 149 13.31 0.31 14.52
CA VAL A 149 14.28 1.43 14.59
C VAL A 149 13.62 2.68 15.16
N TRP A 150 12.43 3.04 14.64
CA TRP A 150 11.65 4.17 15.12
C TRP A 150 11.29 4.04 16.61
N TYR A 151 10.81 2.87 17.04
CA TYR A 151 10.43 2.64 18.42
C TYR A 151 11.63 2.76 19.38
N ALA A 152 12.77 2.17 19.01
CA ALA A 152 14.01 2.29 19.79
C ALA A 152 14.45 3.75 19.94
N PHE A 153 14.36 4.55 18.86
CA PHE A 153 14.64 5.98 18.90
C PHE A 153 13.68 6.73 19.85
N CYS A 154 12.37 6.47 19.76
CA CYS A 154 11.37 7.09 20.64
C CYS A 154 11.62 6.78 22.12
N VAL A 155 11.93 5.52 22.46
CA VAL A 155 12.25 5.12 23.84
C VAL A 155 13.53 5.80 24.35
N SER A 156 14.57 5.88 23.50
CA SER A 156 15.84 6.51 23.88
C SER A 156 15.68 8.01 24.17
N LEU A 157 14.82 8.71 23.42
CA LEU A 157 14.47 10.10 23.68
C LEU A 157 13.74 10.28 25.03
N LEU A 158 12.79 9.38 25.35
CA LEU A 158 12.06 9.43 26.61
C LEU A 158 12.98 9.25 27.82
N THR A 159 14.01 8.40 27.71
CA THR A 159 15.01 8.20 28.78
C THR A 159 15.99 9.36 28.97
N ILE A 160 16.10 10.29 28.01
CA ILE A 160 16.94 11.49 28.13
C ILE A 160 16.18 12.65 28.79
N ILE A 161 14.84 12.63 28.71
CA ILE A 161 13.96 13.72 29.17
C ILE A 161 13.44 13.48 30.60
N LEU A 162 13.66 12.28 31.16
CA LEU A 162 13.35 11.90 32.55
C LEU A 162 14.62 11.86 33.40
#